data_AF-A0A958UZY0-F1
#
_entry.id   AF-A0A958UZY0-F1
#
_cell.length_a   1.000
_cell.length_b   1.000
_cell.length_c   1.000
_cell.angle_alpha   90.00
_cell.angle_beta   90.00
_cell.angle_gamma   90.00
#
_symmetry.space_group_name_H-M   'P 1'
#
loop_
_entity.id
_entity.type
_entity.pdbx_description
1 polymer ?
#
loop_
_entity_poly.entity_id
_entity_poly.type
_entity_poly.pdbx_seq_one_letter_code
_entity_poly.pdbx_strand_id
1 'polypeptide(L)'
;MKINKEVVANATYEISKSTTNKFWGVLAIISSIDEPINSNQTYKLSGSKVMSFLDNLFNLESETQHDYHENDIYVKFSTKWREKLQQLALKGKPSLSSAAIFFCKKRDYYGGQNISEIKDEFINDCKIGINNLKYLFNDLEDISVSLENYDLPELIIDLQSKFNASRNQGSHLSLESPYFIQSRPSELKRAPFIQTLYSSDGIKELLLLSDFNLEELYPVLEDQIIAISDESNIQGFIESLSKVNLHYSDLLVKRFYASLLTKPLIILTGLSGSGKTKLAQAFVQWICNNRVVKSTRKRFNIGDELHSQRVTYKVVQSDSVSATFIQIDSTTKVTLPYGLIYEWVEVIRNNDFNASTPTRTIRDLVGHHTEYSTQLNSFDSHLKAAAFELISRDNQNFGSDSQYLIVPVGADWTNREPLLGYPNALKPEEYVRPDSGVLDLIIQANNHPDLPHFLILDEMNLSHVERYFADFLSVMESNEEIPLYAEGTEQNGVPARLKVPSNLFIIGTVNIDETTNMFSPKVLDRANTIEFRVTQDEMKEFLGNIRGINMDALTGKGAGMAKSFLEMA
;
A
#
# COMPACT_ATOMS: atom_id res chain seq x y z
N MET A 1 -22.56 -53.75 -11.90
CA MET A 1 -21.23 -53.95 -12.54
C MET A 1 -20.31 -54.57 -11.50
N LYS A 2 -19.34 -55.42 -11.86
CA LYS A 2 -18.43 -56.04 -10.87
C LYS A 2 -17.16 -55.20 -10.78
N ILE A 3 -16.76 -54.69 -9.61
CA ILE A 3 -15.43 -54.08 -9.44
C ILE A 3 -14.41 -55.20 -9.40
N ASN A 4 -13.78 -55.42 -10.56
CA ASN A 4 -12.60 -56.24 -10.74
C ASN A 4 -11.41 -55.32 -11.08
N LYS A 5 -10.23 -55.89 -11.30
CA LYS A 5 -9.03 -55.15 -11.74
C LYS A 5 -9.28 -54.24 -12.95
N GLU A 6 -10.14 -54.65 -13.89
CA GLU A 6 -10.47 -53.87 -15.09
C GLU A 6 -11.29 -52.62 -14.74
N VAL A 7 -12.27 -52.73 -13.83
CA VAL A 7 -13.04 -51.58 -13.35
C VAL A 7 -12.17 -50.60 -12.59
N VAL A 8 -11.25 -51.07 -11.76
CA VAL A 8 -10.29 -50.22 -11.05
C VAL A 8 -9.35 -49.53 -12.03
N ALA A 9 -8.83 -50.25 -13.03
CA ALA A 9 -8.00 -49.66 -14.08
C ALA A 9 -8.76 -48.59 -14.88
N ASN A 10 -10.02 -48.86 -15.23
CA ASN A 10 -10.89 -47.91 -15.92
C ASN A 10 -11.19 -46.67 -15.06
N ALA A 11 -11.55 -46.85 -13.79
CA ALA A 11 -11.80 -45.76 -12.85
C ALA A 11 -10.54 -44.89 -12.66
N THR A 12 -9.38 -45.53 -12.49
CA THR A 12 -8.08 -44.86 -12.36
C THR A 12 -7.74 -44.05 -13.62
N TYR A 13 -8.01 -44.61 -14.81
CA TYR A 13 -7.82 -43.91 -16.07
C TYR A 13 -8.78 -42.72 -16.22
N GLU A 14 -10.05 -42.86 -15.86
CA GLU A 14 -11.03 -41.76 -15.91
C GLU A 14 -10.67 -40.61 -14.97
N ILE A 15 -10.25 -40.89 -13.73
CA ILE A 15 -9.81 -39.82 -12.82
C ILE A 15 -8.53 -39.13 -13.31
N SER A 16 -7.63 -39.82 -14.01
CA SER A 16 -6.41 -39.21 -14.56
C SER A 16 -6.67 -38.12 -15.61
N LYS A 17 -7.80 -38.25 -16.33
CA LYS A 17 -8.24 -37.27 -17.32
C LYS A 17 -8.80 -36.00 -16.71
N SER A 18 -9.35 -36.08 -15.49
CA SER A 18 -10.05 -34.98 -14.82
C SER A 18 -9.25 -34.37 -13.67
N THR A 19 -8.30 -35.10 -13.08
CA THR A 19 -7.50 -34.65 -11.95
C THR A 19 -6.02 -34.47 -12.30
N THR A 20 -5.27 -33.82 -11.41
CA THR A 20 -3.81 -33.66 -11.45
C THR A 20 -3.20 -34.20 -10.16
N ASN A 21 -1.88 -34.39 -10.13
CA ASN A 21 -1.21 -34.78 -8.88
C ASN A 21 -1.37 -33.70 -7.79
N LYS A 22 -1.45 -32.41 -8.18
CA LYS A 22 -1.74 -31.30 -7.26
C LYS A 22 -3.07 -31.48 -6.54
N PHE A 23 -4.12 -31.93 -7.24
CA PHE A 23 -5.45 -32.10 -6.65
C PHE A 23 -5.40 -33.11 -5.50
N TRP A 24 -4.71 -34.23 -5.72
CA TRP A 24 -4.56 -35.28 -4.71
C TRP A 24 -3.61 -34.86 -3.57
N GLY A 25 -2.61 -34.03 -3.85
CA GLY A 25 -1.81 -33.38 -2.81
C GLY A 25 -2.67 -32.50 -1.89
N VAL A 26 -3.55 -31.67 -2.47
CA VAL A 26 -4.49 -30.85 -1.69
C VAL A 26 -5.49 -31.72 -0.93
N LEU A 27 -6.00 -32.79 -1.55
CA LEU A 27 -6.92 -33.70 -0.87
C LEU A 27 -6.26 -34.41 0.33
N ALA A 28 -4.97 -34.76 0.23
CA ALA A 28 -4.20 -35.32 1.34
C ALA A 28 -4.00 -34.33 2.51
N ILE A 29 -3.84 -33.04 2.20
CA ILE A 29 -3.81 -31.96 3.18
C ILE A 29 -5.18 -31.85 3.86
N ILE A 30 -6.25 -31.80 3.08
CA ILE A 30 -7.64 -31.67 3.57
C ILE A 30 -8.03 -32.85 4.47
N SER A 31 -7.72 -34.08 4.07
CA SER A 31 -8.05 -35.28 4.87
C SER A 31 -7.29 -35.34 6.20
N SER A 32 -6.14 -34.66 6.28
CA SER A 32 -5.32 -34.57 7.49
C SER A 32 -5.80 -33.50 8.48
N ILE A 33 -6.78 -32.66 8.11
CA ILE A 33 -7.40 -31.66 8.99
C ILE A 33 -8.60 -32.29 9.71
N ASP A 34 -8.65 -32.19 11.04
CA ASP A 34 -9.74 -32.74 11.85
C ASP A 34 -10.92 -31.75 12.03
N GLU A 35 -10.75 -30.49 11.62
CA GLU A 35 -11.71 -29.39 11.76
C GLU A 35 -12.27 -28.89 10.41
N PRO A 36 -13.39 -28.14 10.40
CA PRO A 36 -13.86 -27.46 9.19
C PRO A 36 -12.82 -26.49 8.63
N ILE A 37 -12.63 -26.52 7.30
CA ILE A 37 -11.67 -25.64 6.62
C ILE A 37 -12.27 -24.24 6.42
N ASN A 38 -11.73 -23.29 7.17
CA ASN A 38 -11.96 -21.87 7.09
C ASN A 38 -10.80 -21.19 6.32
N SER A 39 -11.15 -20.16 5.57
CA SER A 39 -10.16 -19.32 4.90
C SER A 39 -9.38 -18.49 5.92
N ASN A 40 -8.11 -18.23 5.62
CA ASN A 40 -7.19 -17.45 6.46
C ASN A 40 -6.95 -18.01 7.87
N GLN A 41 -7.32 -19.27 8.14
CA GLN A 41 -6.94 -19.99 9.35
C GLN A 41 -5.71 -20.87 9.08
N THR A 42 -4.76 -20.88 10.02
CA THR A 42 -3.59 -21.77 9.96
C THR A 42 -3.93 -23.11 10.60
N TYR A 43 -3.60 -24.20 9.92
CA TYR A 43 -3.80 -25.57 10.39
C TYR A 43 -2.45 -26.25 10.54
N LYS A 44 -2.23 -26.84 11.72
CA LYS A 44 -1.09 -27.72 12.00
C LYS A 44 -1.46 -29.15 11.65
N LEU A 45 -0.70 -29.77 10.75
CA LEU A 45 -0.90 -31.13 10.26
C LEU A 45 0.26 -32.03 10.68
N SER A 46 -0.06 -33.27 11.02
CA SER A 46 0.97 -34.31 11.13
C SER A 46 1.36 -34.77 9.73
N GLY A 47 2.60 -34.52 9.34
CA GLY A 47 3.14 -34.90 8.03
C GLY A 47 3.04 -36.40 7.76
N SER A 48 3.09 -37.24 8.80
CA SER A 48 2.90 -38.69 8.69
C SER A 48 1.50 -39.06 8.18
N LYS A 49 0.44 -38.34 8.59
CA LYS A 49 -0.92 -38.54 8.06
C LYS A 49 -0.98 -38.24 6.56
N VAL A 50 -0.40 -37.12 6.13
CA VAL A 50 -0.34 -36.73 4.70
C VAL A 50 0.43 -37.76 3.89
N MET A 51 1.61 -38.17 4.37
CA MET A 51 2.44 -39.19 3.72
C MET A 51 1.74 -40.54 3.61
N SER A 52 1.11 -41.00 4.70
CA SER A 52 0.34 -42.25 4.72
C SER A 52 -0.84 -42.22 3.75
N PHE A 53 -1.56 -41.10 3.68
CA PHE A 53 -2.66 -40.94 2.73
C PHE A 53 -2.18 -41.06 1.27
N LEU A 54 -1.07 -40.42 0.92
CA LEU A 54 -0.50 -40.49 -0.43
C LEU A 54 0.03 -41.88 -0.78
N ASP A 55 0.71 -42.54 0.14
CA ASP A 55 1.20 -43.91 -0.08
C ASP A 55 0.04 -44.90 -0.24
N ASN A 56 -1.01 -44.80 0.58
CA ASN A 56 -2.20 -45.66 0.45
C ASN A 56 -2.85 -45.54 -0.93
N LEU A 57 -2.80 -44.35 -1.53
CA LEU A 57 -3.39 -44.09 -2.84
C LEU A 57 -2.49 -44.39 -4.01
N PHE A 58 -1.20 -44.10 -3.93
CA PHE A 58 -0.33 -44.06 -5.12
C PHE A 58 0.80 -45.08 -5.06
N ASN A 59 1.12 -45.65 -3.91
CA ASN A 59 2.06 -46.76 -3.86
C ASN A 59 1.30 -48.03 -4.24
N LEU A 60 1.73 -48.79 -5.26
CA LEU A 60 1.10 -50.07 -5.63
C LEU A 60 1.90 -51.28 -5.16
N GLU A 61 2.94 -51.09 -4.34
CA GLU A 61 3.72 -52.19 -3.76
C GLU A 61 2.98 -52.87 -2.59
N SER A 62 3.42 -54.09 -2.29
CA SER A 62 2.91 -54.94 -1.20
C SER A 62 3.48 -54.59 0.18
N GLU A 63 4.53 -53.76 0.26
CA GLU A 63 5.09 -53.32 1.54
C GLU A 63 4.16 -52.29 2.20
N THR A 64 3.56 -52.69 3.32
CA THR A 64 2.49 -51.96 4.01
C THR A 64 2.96 -50.99 5.09
N GLN A 65 4.24 -50.98 5.46
CA GLN A 65 4.74 -50.15 6.56
C GLN A 65 6.03 -49.42 6.19
N HIS A 66 5.91 -48.10 6.08
CA HIS A 66 7.04 -47.19 6.05
C HIS A 66 6.97 -46.36 7.32
N ASP A 67 8.06 -46.32 8.07
CA ASP A 67 8.16 -45.46 9.23
C ASP A 67 8.26 -44.01 8.76
N TYR A 68 7.16 -43.28 8.87
CA TYR A 68 7.13 -41.86 8.57
C TYR A 68 7.75 -41.09 9.73
N HIS A 69 8.80 -40.31 9.44
CA HIS A 69 9.28 -39.33 10.41
C HIS A 69 8.19 -38.28 10.66
N GLU A 70 7.83 -38.08 11.92
CA GLU A 70 6.84 -37.08 12.30
C GLU A 70 7.42 -35.68 12.13
N ASN A 71 6.85 -34.94 11.18
CA ASN A 71 7.16 -33.55 10.93
C ASN A 71 5.84 -32.77 10.91
N ASP A 72 5.86 -31.57 11.49
CA ASP A 72 4.73 -30.66 11.42
C ASP A 72 4.68 -29.96 10.05
N ILE A 73 3.50 -29.90 9.47
CA ILE A 73 3.23 -29.12 8.25
C ILE A 73 2.16 -28.11 8.59
N TYR A 74 2.41 -26.84 8.27
CA TYR A 74 1.46 -25.75 8.49
C TYR A 74 0.84 -25.37 7.16
N VAL A 75 -0.49 -25.31 7.11
CA VAL A 75 -1.23 -24.89 5.92
C VAL A 75 -2.22 -23.77 6.23
N LYS A 76 -2.32 -22.80 5.31
CA LYS A 76 -3.30 -21.72 5.37
C LYS A 76 -4.01 -21.57 4.04
N PHE A 77 -5.32 -21.78 4.00
CA PHE A 77 -6.11 -21.67 2.78
C PHE A 77 -6.48 -20.22 2.48
N SER A 78 -6.43 -19.81 1.21
CA SER A 78 -6.85 -18.47 0.80
C SER A 78 -8.38 -18.29 0.90
N THR A 79 -8.88 -17.08 0.70
CA THR A 79 -10.33 -16.82 0.60
C THR A 79 -10.97 -17.42 -0.66
N LYS A 80 -10.17 -17.69 -1.70
CA LYS A 80 -10.62 -18.22 -2.99
C LYS A 80 -10.13 -19.64 -3.26
N TRP A 81 -9.72 -20.37 -2.22
CA TRP A 81 -9.04 -21.66 -2.39
C TRP A 81 -9.86 -22.68 -3.19
N ARG A 82 -11.19 -22.68 -3.04
CA ARG A 82 -12.09 -23.57 -3.80
C ARG A 82 -11.99 -23.28 -5.30
N GLU A 83 -12.21 -22.03 -5.69
CA GLU A 83 -12.10 -21.54 -7.08
C GLU A 83 -10.75 -21.86 -7.70
N LYS A 84 -9.68 -21.62 -6.94
CA LYS A 84 -8.31 -21.86 -7.39
C LYS A 84 -7.97 -23.34 -7.48
N LEU A 85 -8.55 -24.19 -6.64
CA LEU A 85 -8.37 -25.63 -6.73
C LEU A 85 -8.93 -26.17 -8.06
N GLN A 86 -10.11 -25.69 -8.47
CA GLN A 86 -10.66 -26.04 -9.78
C GLN A 86 -9.79 -25.56 -10.94
N GLN A 87 -9.31 -24.31 -10.88
CA GLN A 87 -8.51 -23.72 -11.95
C GLN A 87 -7.11 -24.34 -12.09
N LEU A 88 -6.47 -24.67 -10.96
CA LEU A 88 -5.04 -25.01 -10.92
C LEU A 88 -4.79 -26.52 -10.79
N ALA A 89 -5.76 -27.29 -10.31
CA ALA A 89 -5.57 -28.70 -9.98
C ALA A 89 -6.56 -29.65 -10.68
N LEU A 90 -7.61 -29.15 -11.33
CA LEU A 90 -8.56 -29.98 -12.08
C LEU A 90 -8.49 -29.66 -13.57
N LYS A 91 -8.52 -30.70 -14.40
CA LYS A 91 -8.70 -30.63 -15.86
C LYS A 91 -10.18 -30.68 -16.24
N GLY A 92 -11.02 -31.14 -15.32
CA GLY A 92 -12.48 -31.25 -15.38
C GLY A 92 -12.99 -31.77 -14.04
N LYS A 93 -14.32 -31.83 -13.84
CA LYS A 93 -14.88 -32.37 -12.60
C LYS A 93 -14.83 -33.91 -12.60
N PRO A 94 -14.07 -34.55 -11.69
CA PRO A 94 -13.99 -36.00 -11.59
C PRO A 94 -15.33 -36.66 -11.22
N SER A 95 -15.46 -37.94 -11.58
CA SER A 95 -16.51 -38.80 -11.05
C SER A 95 -16.18 -39.18 -9.60
N LEU A 96 -17.11 -38.91 -8.68
CA LEU A 96 -17.12 -39.39 -7.30
C LEU A 96 -17.06 -40.92 -7.27
N SER A 97 -17.81 -41.61 -8.13
CA SER A 97 -17.77 -43.07 -8.20
C SER A 97 -16.39 -43.58 -8.60
N SER A 98 -15.76 -43.00 -9.63
CA SER A 98 -14.42 -43.39 -10.05
C SER A 98 -13.35 -43.04 -9.01
N ALA A 99 -13.48 -41.89 -8.33
CA ALA A 99 -12.59 -41.50 -7.23
C ALA A 99 -12.70 -42.45 -6.03
N ALA A 100 -13.92 -42.82 -5.65
CA ALA A 100 -14.18 -43.77 -4.56
C ALA A 100 -13.64 -45.17 -4.90
N ILE A 101 -13.87 -45.68 -6.11
CA ILE A 101 -13.30 -46.95 -6.58
C ILE A 101 -11.76 -46.91 -6.55
N PHE A 102 -11.16 -45.82 -7.03
CA PHE A 102 -9.71 -45.64 -6.99
C PHE A 102 -9.16 -45.60 -5.56
N PHE A 103 -9.87 -44.94 -4.64
CA PHE A 103 -9.49 -44.86 -3.23
C PHE A 103 -9.47 -46.24 -2.57
N CYS A 104 -10.47 -47.05 -2.88
CA CYS A 104 -10.72 -48.34 -2.26
C CYS A 104 -9.96 -49.53 -2.87
N LYS A 105 -9.12 -49.30 -3.90
CA LYS A 105 -8.45 -50.36 -4.69
C LYS A 105 -7.52 -51.33 -3.95
N LYS A 106 -7.16 -51.05 -2.70
CA LYS A 106 -6.30 -51.91 -1.87
C LYS A 106 -7.04 -52.59 -0.71
N ARG A 107 -8.36 -52.34 -0.59
CA ARG A 107 -9.16 -52.86 0.52
C ARG A 107 -9.74 -54.21 0.16
N ASP A 108 -9.75 -55.12 1.14
CA ASP A 108 -10.43 -56.41 1.04
C ASP A 108 -11.90 -56.25 1.43
N TYR A 109 -12.81 -56.64 0.53
CA TYR A 109 -14.25 -56.51 0.76
C TYR A 109 -14.89 -57.89 0.90
N TYR A 110 -14.99 -58.35 2.14
CA TYR A 110 -15.68 -59.60 2.44
C TYR A 110 -17.20 -59.39 2.38
N GLY A 111 -17.86 -59.97 1.36
CA GLY A 111 -19.33 -60.00 1.26
C GLY A 111 -19.96 -59.09 0.20
N GLY A 112 -19.16 -58.35 -0.56
CA GLY A 112 -19.62 -57.47 -1.65
C GLY A 112 -20.28 -56.19 -1.13
N GLN A 113 -19.58 -55.06 -1.19
CA GLN A 113 -20.16 -53.74 -0.90
C GLN A 113 -20.75 -53.10 -2.15
N ASN A 114 -21.77 -52.26 -1.96
CA ASN A 114 -22.35 -51.44 -3.04
C ASN A 114 -21.59 -50.12 -3.24
N ILE A 115 -21.77 -49.41 -4.37
CA ILE A 115 -21.03 -48.15 -4.61
C ILE A 115 -21.37 -47.06 -3.60
N SER A 116 -22.57 -47.08 -3.04
CA SER A 116 -23.05 -46.06 -2.10
C SER A 116 -22.22 -46.13 -0.82
N GLU A 117 -21.99 -47.36 -0.32
CA GLU A 117 -21.12 -47.64 0.81
C GLU A 117 -19.67 -47.21 0.54
N ILE A 118 -19.13 -47.51 -0.65
CA ILE A 118 -17.77 -47.11 -1.05
C ILE A 118 -17.65 -45.57 -1.15
N LYS A 119 -18.68 -44.90 -1.66
CA LYS A 119 -18.73 -43.43 -1.73
C LYS A 119 -18.76 -42.83 -0.33
N ASP A 120 -19.62 -43.33 0.55
CA ASP A 120 -19.70 -42.87 1.93
C ASP A 120 -18.37 -43.07 2.66
N GLU A 121 -17.72 -44.21 2.46
CA GLU A 121 -16.40 -44.50 3.00
C GLU A 121 -15.34 -43.51 2.48
N PHE A 122 -15.30 -43.25 1.17
CA PHE A 122 -14.39 -42.25 0.58
C PHE A 122 -14.65 -40.85 1.13
N ILE A 123 -15.92 -40.44 1.25
CA ILE A 123 -16.34 -39.13 1.76
C ILE A 123 -15.91 -38.97 3.22
N ASN A 124 -16.11 -40.00 4.04
CA ASN A 124 -15.79 -39.99 5.45
C ASN A 124 -14.27 -40.01 5.68
N ASP A 125 -13.54 -40.88 5.00
CA ASP A 125 -12.08 -41.00 5.15
C ASP A 125 -11.34 -39.77 4.61
N CYS A 126 -11.84 -39.16 3.53
CA CYS A 126 -11.28 -37.92 3.00
C CYS A 126 -11.86 -36.66 3.66
N LYS A 127 -12.82 -36.83 4.58
CA LYS A 127 -13.53 -35.73 5.28
C LYS A 127 -14.09 -34.67 4.34
N ILE A 128 -14.65 -35.09 3.22
CA ILE A 128 -15.16 -34.17 2.19
C ILE A 128 -16.56 -33.73 2.60
N GLY A 129 -16.68 -32.55 3.24
CA GLY A 129 -17.98 -31.99 3.60
C GLY A 129 -18.93 -31.85 2.39
N ILE A 130 -20.25 -31.93 2.65
CA ILE A 130 -21.29 -31.99 1.60
C ILE A 130 -21.23 -30.82 0.58
N ASN A 131 -20.81 -29.65 1.05
CA ASN A 131 -20.64 -28.46 0.20
C ASN A 131 -19.47 -28.62 -0.78
N ASN A 132 -18.41 -29.32 -0.38
CA ASN A 132 -17.26 -29.59 -1.23
C ASN A 132 -17.59 -30.70 -2.25
N LEU A 133 -18.49 -31.65 -1.96
CA LEU A 133 -18.85 -32.72 -2.89
C LEU A 133 -19.42 -32.20 -4.21
N LYS A 134 -20.41 -31.30 -4.15
CA LYS A 134 -21.02 -30.69 -5.35
C LYS A 134 -20.03 -29.84 -6.14
N TYR A 135 -19.02 -29.34 -5.45
CA TYR A 135 -18.00 -28.47 -6.01
C TYR A 135 -16.91 -29.28 -6.72
N LEU A 136 -16.50 -30.41 -6.15
CA LEU A 136 -15.37 -31.20 -6.62
C LEU A 136 -15.77 -32.33 -7.59
N PHE A 137 -16.99 -32.89 -7.49
CA PHE A 137 -17.40 -34.08 -8.24
C PHE A 137 -18.74 -33.90 -8.98
N ASN A 138 -19.00 -34.76 -9.99
CA ASN A 138 -20.15 -34.63 -10.90
C ASN A 138 -21.32 -35.62 -10.66
N ASP A 139 -21.08 -36.82 -10.15
CA ASP A 139 -22.05 -37.95 -10.10
C ASP A 139 -22.42 -38.34 -8.65
N LEU A 140 -23.47 -37.69 -8.15
CA LEU A 140 -24.07 -37.98 -6.85
C LEU A 140 -25.07 -39.16 -6.88
N GLU A 141 -25.32 -39.74 -8.05
CA GLU A 141 -26.27 -40.86 -8.22
C GLU A 141 -25.61 -42.22 -7.92
N ASP A 142 -26.38 -43.14 -7.34
CA ASP A 142 -25.91 -44.49 -7.00
C ASP A 142 -25.96 -45.42 -8.21
N ILE A 143 -24.83 -46.07 -8.49
CA ILE A 143 -24.68 -47.14 -9.47
C ILE A 143 -24.51 -48.46 -8.73
N SER A 144 -25.31 -49.49 -8.97
CA SER A 144 -25.09 -50.79 -8.30
C SER A 144 -23.79 -51.46 -8.79
N VAL A 145 -22.80 -51.55 -7.93
CA VAL A 145 -21.50 -52.17 -8.21
C VAL A 145 -21.08 -53.05 -7.04
N SER A 146 -20.54 -54.25 -7.27
CA SER A 146 -20.11 -55.19 -6.21
C SER A 146 -18.62 -55.53 -6.34
N LEU A 147 -17.88 -55.57 -5.24
CA LEU A 147 -16.43 -55.84 -5.19
C LEU A 147 -16.09 -57.34 -5.15
N GLU A 148 -15.07 -57.76 -5.91
CA GLU A 148 -14.42 -59.08 -5.83
C GLU A 148 -12.90 -58.87 -5.66
N ASN A 149 -12.23 -59.73 -4.87
CA ASN A 149 -10.79 -59.63 -4.66
C ASN A 149 -10.01 -59.90 -5.97
N TYR A 150 -8.92 -59.17 -6.19
CA TYR A 150 -8.03 -59.35 -7.34
C TYR A 150 -6.56 -59.19 -6.91
N ASP A 151 -5.64 -59.67 -7.74
CA ASP A 151 -4.21 -59.60 -7.46
C ASP A 151 -3.61 -58.24 -7.86
N LEU A 152 -2.83 -57.63 -6.97
CA LEU A 152 -2.29 -56.27 -7.15
C LEU A 152 -1.26 -56.16 -8.29
N PRO A 153 -0.33 -57.13 -8.49
CA PRO A 153 0.52 -57.19 -9.67
C PRO A 153 -0.24 -57.26 -11.00
N GLU A 154 -1.39 -57.95 -11.05
CA GLU A 154 -2.22 -57.98 -12.26
C GLU A 154 -2.85 -56.61 -12.54
N LEU A 155 -3.29 -55.89 -11.50
CA LEU A 155 -3.80 -54.51 -11.65
C LEU A 155 -2.70 -53.57 -12.20
N ILE A 156 -1.45 -53.71 -11.76
CA ILE A 156 -0.33 -52.89 -12.27
C ILE A 156 -0.16 -53.11 -13.78
N ILE A 157 -0.25 -54.35 -14.25
CA ILE A 157 -0.14 -54.69 -15.68
C ILE A 157 -1.27 -54.02 -16.48
N ASP A 158 -2.51 -54.10 -15.98
CA ASP A 158 -3.67 -53.50 -16.64
C ASP A 158 -3.55 -51.96 -16.68
N LEU A 159 -3.08 -51.33 -15.60
CA LEU A 159 -2.81 -49.90 -15.54
C LEU A 159 -1.70 -49.48 -16.52
N GLN A 160 -0.57 -50.20 -16.53
CA GLN A 160 0.53 -49.92 -17.46
C GLN A 160 0.07 -50.02 -18.92
N SER A 161 -0.74 -51.02 -19.24
CA SER A 161 -1.33 -51.16 -20.56
C SER A 161 -2.29 -50.01 -20.87
N LYS A 162 -3.15 -49.61 -19.93
CA LYS A 162 -4.14 -48.53 -20.10
C LYS A 162 -3.49 -47.17 -20.34
N PHE A 163 -2.39 -46.90 -19.64
CA PHE A 163 -1.64 -45.64 -19.72
C PHE A 163 -0.56 -45.63 -20.82
N ASN A 164 -0.39 -46.72 -21.57
CA ASN A 164 0.72 -46.91 -22.50
C ASN A 164 2.09 -46.65 -21.83
N ALA A 165 2.23 -47.04 -20.57
CA ALA A 165 3.44 -46.85 -19.78
C ALA A 165 4.40 -48.04 -19.93
N SER A 166 5.72 -47.77 -19.89
CA SER A 166 6.73 -48.83 -19.94
C SER A 166 6.80 -49.58 -18.61
N ARG A 167 6.99 -50.90 -18.65
CA ARG A 167 7.12 -51.76 -17.44
C ARG A 167 8.24 -51.32 -16.49
N ASN A 168 9.23 -50.56 -16.98
CA ASN A 168 10.40 -50.13 -16.21
C ASN A 168 10.22 -48.78 -15.48
N GLN A 169 9.02 -48.18 -15.49
CA GLN A 169 8.80 -46.82 -14.96
C GLN A 169 8.52 -46.75 -13.44
N GLY A 170 8.67 -47.86 -12.71
CA GLY A 170 8.43 -47.95 -11.27
C GLY A 170 7.07 -48.55 -10.92
N SER A 171 6.77 -48.60 -9.62
CA SER A 171 5.58 -49.20 -9.00
C SER A 171 4.66 -48.16 -8.35
N HIS A 172 5.03 -46.88 -8.42
CA HIS A 172 4.27 -45.78 -7.83
C HIS A 172 3.50 -45.06 -8.94
N LEU A 173 2.19 -44.93 -8.73
CA LEU A 173 1.27 -44.32 -9.68
C LEU A 173 1.35 -42.79 -9.63
N SER A 174 1.22 -42.17 -10.79
CA SER A 174 0.99 -40.74 -11.00
C SER A 174 -0.22 -40.59 -11.91
N LEU A 175 -1.02 -39.53 -11.74
CA LEU A 175 -2.15 -39.23 -12.61
C LEU A 175 -1.81 -38.24 -13.72
N GLU A 176 -0.52 -37.92 -13.83
CA GLU A 176 0.06 -37.13 -14.91
C GLU A 176 1.30 -37.82 -15.47
N SER A 177 1.60 -37.58 -16.75
CA SER A 177 2.78 -38.13 -17.37
C SER A 177 4.05 -37.69 -16.63
N PRO A 178 4.98 -38.60 -16.26
CA PRO A 178 4.91 -40.04 -16.50
C PRO A 178 4.01 -40.72 -15.47
N TYR A 179 2.96 -41.42 -15.92
CA TYR A 179 1.92 -42.03 -15.05
C TYR A 179 2.45 -43.08 -14.05
N PHE A 180 3.73 -43.43 -14.15
CA PHE A 180 4.48 -44.17 -13.15
C PHE A 180 5.76 -43.38 -12.82
N ILE A 181 6.05 -43.26 -11.53
CA ILE A 181 7.18 -42.50 -10.99
C ILE A 181 8.09 -43.38 -10.13
N GLN A 182 9.36 -42.98 -10.01
CA GLN A 182 10.34 -43.64 -9.15
C GLN A 182 10.35 -43.09 -7.72
N SER A 183 9.96 -41.83 -7.52
CA SER A 183 9.82 -41.27 -6.18
C SER A 183 8.62 -41.90 -5.49
N ARG A 184 8.80 -42.27 -4.23
CA ARG A 184 7.71 -42.79 -3.42
C ARG A 184 6.70 -41.66 -3.17
N PRO A 185 5.37 -41.90 -3.23
CA PRO A 185 4.37 -40.84 -3.10
C PRO A 185 4.47 -40.01 -1.81
N SER A 186 4.89 -40.63 -0.72
CA SER A 186 5.19 -39.99 0.57
C SER A 186 6.42 -39.07 0.57
N GLU A 187 7.26 -39.06 -0.47
CA GLU A 187 8.40 -38.13 -0.57
C GLU A 187 7.92 -36.71 -0.90
N LEU A 188 7.45 -35.96 0.09
CA LEU A 188 6.78 -34.66 -0.07
C LEU A 188 7.58 -33.63 -0.92
N LYS A 189 8.91 -33.73 -0.94
CA LYS A 189 9.80 -32.82 -1.69
C LYS A 189 10.17 -33.33 -3.10
N ARG A 190 9.93 -34.61 -3.43
CA ARG A 190 10.33 -35.26 -4.70
C ARG A 190 9.16 -35.82 -5.51
N ALA A 191 8.08 -36.25 -4.85
CA ALA A 191 6.89 -36.74 -5.50
C ALA A 191 6.00 -35.57 -5.96
N PRO A 192 5.31 -35.70 -7.11
CA PRO A 192 4.61 -34.60 -7.77
C PRO A 192 3.30 -34.16 -7.09
N PHE A 193 3.03 -34.58 -5.85
CA PHE A 193 1.79 -34.29 -5.12
C PHE A 193 1.91 -33.02 -4.27
N ILE A 194 2.79 -33.04 -3.26
CA ILE A 194 2.99 -31.92 -2.34
C ILE A 194 4.10 -30.97 -2.84
N GLN A 195 5.13 -31.50 -3.51
CA GLN A 195 6.22 -30.70 -4.08
C GLN A 195 5.68 -29.57 -4.99
N THR A 196 4.65 -29.91 -5.77
CA THR A 196 4.02 -29.00 -6.72
C THR A 196 3.13 -27.95 -6.05
N LEU A 197 2.96 -27.99 -4.72
CA LEU A 197 2.24 -26.98 -3.92
C LEU A 197 3.19 -25.92 -3.33
N TYR A 198 4.51 -26.13 -3.38
CA TYR A 198 5.51 -25.15 -2.93
C TYR A 198 5.99 -24.21 -4.05
N SER A 199 5.80 -24.57 -5.32
CA SER A 199 6.70 -24.15 -6.40
C SER A 199 6.20 -23.06 -7.36
N SER A 200 5.05 -22.41 -7.12
CA SER A 200 4.58 -21.34 -8.02
C SER A 200 3.73 -20.27 -7.34
N ASP A 201 3.82 -19.02 -7.83
CA ASP A 201 3.07 -17.88 -7.30
C ASP A 201 1.54 -18.07 -7.38
N GLY A 202 1.05 -18.75 -8.43
CA GLY A 202 -0.37 -19.07 -8.54
C GLY A 202 -0.90 -19.98 -7.43
N ILE A 203 -0.04 -20.79 -6.79
CA ILE A 203 -0.46 -21.65 -5.67
C ILE A 203 -0.69 -20.85 -4.40
N LYS A 204 -0.03 -19.70 -4.21
CA LYS A 204 -0.29 -18.83 -3.05
C LYS A 204 -1.72 -18.30 -3.06
N GLU A 205 -2.36 -18.22 -4.23
CA GLU A 205 -3.78 -17.91 -4.35
C GLU A 205 -4.70 -19.09 -3.94
N LEU A 206 -4.16 -20.31 -3.83
CA LEU A 206 -4.85 -21.50 -3.32
C LEU A 206 -4.60 -21.69 -1.82
N LEU A 207 -3.33 -21.86 -1.45
CA LEU A 207 -2.90 -22.10 -0.07
C LEU A 207 -1.44 -21.67 0.14
N LEU A 208 -1.09 -21.43 1.40
CA LEU A 208 0.29 -21.33 1.87
C LEU A 208 0.64 -22.62 2.60
N LEU A 209 1.82 -23.18 2.31
CA LEU A 209 2.34 -24.38 2.93
C LEU A 209 3.74 -24.08 3.47
N SER A 210 3.99 -24.41 4.74
CA SER A 210 5.28 -24.21 5.40
C SER A 210 5.59 -25.34 6.39
N ASP A 211 6.87 -25.48 6.72
CA ASP A 211 7.39 -26.36 7.78
C ASP A 211 7.54 -25.62 9.13
N PHE A 212 7.08 -24.37 9.20
CA PHE A 212 7.05 -23.54 10.41
C PHE A 212 5.69 -22.86 10.57
N ASN A 213 5.36 -22.50 11.81
CA ASN A 213 4.15 -21.75 12.11
C ASN A 213 4.33 -20.26 11.77
N LEU A 214 3.66 -19.79 10.72
CA LEU A 214 3.67 -18.38 10.32
C LEU A 214 3.16 -17.44 11.43
N GLU A 215 2.21 -17.89 12.25
CA GLU A 215 1.62 -17.08 13.32
C GLU A 215 2.53 -16.96 14.55
N GLU A 216 3.50 -17.86 14.73
CA GLU A 216 4.53 -17.69 15.76
C GLU A 216 5.61 -16.69 15.35
N LEU A 217 5.90 -16.61 14.04
CA LEU A 217 6.86 -15.63 13.50
C LEU A 217 6.25 -14.24 13.36
N TYR A 218 4.95 -14.17 13.05
CA TYR A 218 4.16 -12.95 12.94
C TYR A 218 2.92 -13.08 13.82
N PRO A 219 3.09 -13.07 15.17
CA PRO A 219 1.95 -13.07 16.06
C PRO A 219 1.05 -11.91 15.67
N VAL A 220 -0.22 -12.21 15.40
CA VAL A 220 -1.25 -11.17 15.44
C VAL A 220 -1.28 -10.76 16.89
N LEU A 221 -0.55 -9.69 17.20
CA LEU A 221 -0.54 -9.11 18.52
C LEU A 221 -1.91 -8.45 18.70
N GLU A 222 -2.97 -9.23 18.98
CA GLU A 222 -4.29 -8.68 19.29
C GLU A 222 -4.19 -7.73 20.50
N ASP A 223 -3.31 -8.04 21.44
CA ASP A 223 -2.99 -7.22 22.62
C ASP A 223 -1.97 -6.09 22.38
N GLN A 224 -1.33 -6.04 21.20
CA GLN A 224 -0.57 -4.88 20.72
C GLN A 224 -1.10 -4.36 19.39
N ILE A 225 -2.39 -4.56 19.10
CA ILE A 225 -3.13 -3.49 18.48
C ILE A 225 -2.96 -2.39 19.51
N ILE A 226 -1.99 -1.50 19.28
CA ILE A 226 -2.05 -0.17 19.82
C ILE A 226 -3.43 0.25 19.33
N ALA A 227 -4.44 0.10 20.19
CA ALA A 227 -5.68 0.82 20.04
C ALA A 227 -5.14 2.22 19.89
N ILE A 228 -5.16 2.73 18.66
CA ILE A 228 -4.74 4.09 18.41
C ILE A 228 -5.70 4.83 19.32
N SER A 229 -5.18 5.30 20.45
CA SER A 229 -5.97 5.95 21.52
C SER A 229 -6.68 7.18 20.96
N ASP A 230 -6.30 7.53 19.73
CA ASP A 230 -6.79 8.55 18.85
C ASP A 230 -7.81 8.09 17.79
N GLU A 231 -8.67 7.12 18.13
CA GLU A 231 -9.81 6.73 17.30
C GLU A 231 -10.66 7.96 16.90
N SER A 232 -10.72 8.96 17.80
CA SER A 232 -11.30 10.28 17.57
C SER A 232 -10.65 11.06 16.42
N ASN A 233 -9.32 11.11 16.33
CA ASN A 233 -8.64 11.88 15.28
C ASN A 233 -8.77 11.22 13.92
N ILE A 234 -8.65 9.88 13.86
CA ILE A 234 -8.89 9.13 12.63
C ILE A 234 -10.33 9.32 12.16
N GLN A 235 -11.30 9.21 13.08
CA GLN A 235 -12.70 9.42 12.77
C GLN A 235 -12.97 10.85 12.28
N GLY A 236 -12.35 11.86 12.89
CA GLY A 236 -12.42 13.25 12.46
C GLY A 236 -11.90 13.46 11.03
N PHE A 237 -10.85 12.75 10.63
CA PHE A 237 -10.34 12.78 9.26
C PHE A 237 -11.29 12.09 8.27
N ILE A 238 -11.78 10.89 8.61
CA ILE A 238 -12.75 10.14 7.79
C ILE A 238 -14.02 10.97 7.56
N GLU A 239 -14.56 11.61 8.60
CA GLU A 239 -15.71 12.50 8.49
C GLU A 239 -15.42 13.71 7.60
N SER A 240 -14.22 14.29 7.70
CA SER A 240 -13.83 15.44 6.89
C SER A 240 -13.72 15.08 5.40
N LEU A 241 -13.17 13.90 5.08
CA LEU A 241 -13.13 13.36 3.72
C LEU A 241 -14.53 13.23 3.11
N SER A 242 -15.47 12.65 3.87
CA SER A 242 -16.86 12.49 3.40
C SER A 242 -17.55 13.82 3.08
N LYS A 243 -17.28 14.88 3.87
CA LYS A 243 -17.86 16.22 3.67
C LYS A 243 -17.37 16.91 2.40
N VAL A 244 -16.21 16.52 1.88
CA VAL A 244 -15.62 17.07 0.66
C VAL A 244 -15.80 16.19 -0.57
N ASN A 245 -16.66 15.15 -0.46
CA ASN A 245 -16.91 14.14 -1.49
C ASN A 245 -15.66 13.30 -1.85
N LEU A 246 -14.73 13.11 -0.91
CA LEU A 246 -13.65 12.14 -1.03
C LEU A 246 -14.04 10.87 -0.27
N HIS A 247 -14.23 9.78 -1.01
CA HIS A 247 -14.64 8.49 -0.45
C HIS A 247 -13.49 7.51 -0.55
N TYR A 248 -13.01 7.06 0.60
CA TYR A 248 -12.02 6.01 0.75
C TYR A 248 -12.55 5.00 1.77
N SER A 249 -12.16 3.74 1.66
CA SER A 249 -12.52 2.76 2.69
C SER A 249 -11.87 3.13 4.04
N ASP A 250 -12.62 2.98 5.13
CA ASP A 250 -12.13 3.28 6.49
C ASP A 250 -10.84 2.53 6.80
N LEU A 251 -10.71 1.30 6.32
CA LEU A 251 -9.51 0.49 6.49
C LEU A 251 -8.30 1.12 5.79
N LEU A 252 -8.47 1.66 4.58
CA LEU A 252 -7.39 2.34 3.86
C LEU A 252 -6.94 3.60 4.60
N VAL A 253 -7.89 4.41 5.07
CA VAL A 253 -7.59 5.65 5.83
C VAL A 253 -6.89 5.32 7.15
N LYS A 254 -7.38 4.31 7.88
CA LYS A 254 -6.75 3.81 9.11
C LYS A 254 -5.32 3.31 8.87
N ARG A 255 -5.09 2.53 7.80
CA ARG A 255 -3.76 2.05 7.42
C ARG A 255 -2.83 3.20 7.03
N PHE A 256 -3.33 4.18 6.28
CA PHE A 256 -2.57 5.37 5.91
C PHE A 256 -2.13 6.16 7.14
N TYR A 257 -3.05 6.44 8.06
CA TYR A 257 -2.75 7.15 9.30
C TYR A 257 -1.76 6.38 10.19
N ALA A 258 -2.00 5.08 10.42
CA ALA A 258 -1.10 4.23 11.21
C ALA A 258 0.30 4.11 10.59
N SER A 259 0.39 4.14 9.25
CA SER A 259 1.67 4.09 8.56
C SER A 259 2.48 5.37 8.79
N LEU A 260 1.83 6.54 8.93
CA LEU A 260 2.48 7.81 9.22
C LEU A 260 3.01 7.86 10.65
N LEU A 261 2.31 7.23 11.60
CA LEU A 261 2.74 7.13 12.99
C LEU A 261 3.94 6.20 13.21
N THR A 262 4.24 5.31 12.26
CA THR A 262 5.23 4.23 12.48
C THR A 262 6.50 4.40 11.67
N LYS A 263 6.45 5.09 10.52
CA LYS A 263 7.63 5.43 9.73
C LYS A 263 7.48 6.82 9.10
N PRO A 264 8.58 7.59 9.01
CA PRO A 264 8.56 8.90 8.37
C PRO A 264 8.39 8.82 6.84
N LEU A 265 8.63 7.66 6.21
CA LEU A 265 8.48 7.46 4.76
C LEU A 265 7.34 6.48 4.45
N ILE A 266 6.39 6.93 3.61
CA ILE A 266 5.32 6.08 3.08
C ILE A 266 5.32 6.18 1.56
N ILE A 267 5.04 5.04 0.92
CA ILE A 267 4.84 4.93 -0.52
C ILE A 267 3.40 4.45 -0.78
N LEU A 268 2.64 5.27 -1.48
CA LEU A 268 1.29 4.94 -1.97
C LEU A 268 1.40 4.45 -3.41
N THR A 269 1.05 3.19 -3.67
CA THR A 269 1.12 2.57 -5.00
C THR A 269 -0.27 2.27 -5.53
N GLY A 270 -0.45 2.24 -6.85
CA GLY A 270 -1.72 1.86 -7.47
C GLY A 270 -1.87 2.43 -8.88
N LEU A 271 -2.97 2.13 -9.55
CA LEU A 271 -3.26 2.64 -10.89
C LEU A 271 -3.38 4.18 -10.92
N SER A 272 -3.10 4.79 -12.06
CA SER A 272 -3.35 6.21 -12.27
C SER A 272 -4.81 6.55 -11.99
N GLY A 273 -5.05 7.70 -11.37
CA GLY A 273 -6.41 8.13 -10.98
C GLY A 273 -7.02 7.38 -9.77
N SER A 274 -6.30 6.48 -9.09
CA SER A 274 -6.82 5.77 -7.91
C SER A 274 -6.93 6.62 -6.62
N GLY A 275 -6.63 7.92 -6.70
CA GLY A 275 -6.81 8.86 -5.59
C GLY A 275 -5.66 8.91 -4.57
N LYS A 276 -4.48 8.33 -4.86
CA LYS A 276 -3.29 8.31 -3.99
C LYS A 276 -2.85 9.71 -3.56
N THR A 277 -2.53 10.56 -4.54
CA THR A 277 -2.10 11.93 -4.33
C THR A 277 -3.19 12.76 -3.65
N LYS A 278 -4.47 12.47 -3.95
CA LYS A 278 -5.61 13.15 -3.31
C LYS A 278 -5.76 12.81 -1.83
N LEU A 279 -5.51 11.56 -1.42
CA LEU A 279 -5.54 11.19 0.00
C LEU A 279 -4.42 11.92 0.76
N ALA A 280 -3.21 11.93 0.20
CA ALA A 280 -2.07 12.63 0.78
C ALA A 280 -2.35 14.15 0.91
N GLN A 281 -2.83 14.78 -0.18
CA GLN A 281 -3.23 16.19 -0.20
C GLN A 281 -4.31 16.50 0.85
N ALA A 282 -5.34 15.66 0.93
CA ALA A 282 -6.43 15.84 1.87
C ALA A 282 -5.95 15.76 3.32
N PHE A 283 -5.05 14.82 3.63
CA PHE A 283 -4.50 14.67 4.97
C PHE A 283 -3.66 15.88 5.38
N VAL A 284 -2.72 16.31 4.53
CA VAL A 284 -1.84 17.44 4.87
C VAL A 284 -2.64 18.74 4.99
N GLN A 285 -3.65 18.97 4.15
CA GLN A 285 -4.54 20.13 4.28
C GLN A 285 -5.39 20.07 5.56
N TRP A 286 -5.78 18.87 5.97
CA TRP A 286 -6.59 18.66 7.17
C TRP A 286 -5.78 18.85 8.45
N ILE A 287 -4.62 18.21 8.58
CA ILE A 287 -3.82 18.20 9.81
C ILE A 287 -2.92 19.43 9.94
N CYS A 288 -2.42 19.97 8.84
CA CYS A 288 -1.63 21.19 8.89
C CYS A 288 -2.53 22.37 9.19
N ASN A 289 -2.00 23.29 9.98
CA ASN A 289 -2.68 24.50 10.33
C ASN A 289 -2.62 25.46 9.13
N ASN A 290 -3.41 25.26 8.06
CA ASN A 290 -3.66 26.38 7.13
C ASN A 290 -4.77 27.30 7.66
N ARG A 291 -4.58 27.87 8.85
CA ARG A 291 -4.43 29.31 8.71
C ARG A 291 -3.16 29.42 7.90
N VAL A 292 -3.25 29.87 6.65
CA VAL A 292 -2.20 30.75 6.19
C VAL A 292 -2.01 31.69 7.38
N VAL A 293 -0.96 31.46 8.19
CA VAL A 293 -0.40 32.55 8.94
C VAL A 293 -0.11 33.48 7.78
N LYS A 294 -0.93 34.53 7.63
CA LYS A 294 -0.77 35.58 6.63
C LYS A 294 0.59 36.16 6.88
N SER A 295 1.62 35.46 6.41
CA SER A 295 2.97 35.53 6.91
C SER A 295 3.09 35.53 8.44
N THR A 296 4.15 34.95 8.97
CA THR A 296 4.80 35.61 10.10
C THR A 296 5.13 37.03 9.64
N ARG A 297 4.22 38.00 9.88
CA ARG A 297 4.15 39.36 9.29
C ARG A 297 5.35 39.68 8.39
N LYS A 298 5.27 39.43 7.08
CA LYS A 298 6.25 39.88 6.08
C LYS A 298 6.29 41.38 6.24
N ARG A 299 7.38 41.84 6.84
CA ARG A 299 7.65 43.23 7.14
C ARG A 299 8.44 43.83 6.00
N PHE A 300 8.34 45.14 5.88
CA PHE A 300 9.28 45.87 5.07
C PHE A 300 10.63 45.93 5.77
N ASN A 301 11.72 45.84 5.00
CA ASN A 301 13.05 46.19 5.46
C ASN A 301 13.21 47.71 5.38
N ILE A 302 14.00 48.27 6.30
CA ILE A 302 14.35 49.69 6.23
C ILE A 302 15.15 49.90 4.93
N GLY A 303 14.68 50.82 4.09
CA GLY A 303 15.29 51.11 2.79
C GLY A 303 14.49 50.63 1.59
N ASP A 304 13.48 49.76 1.77
CA ASP A 304 12.65 49.25 0.68
C ASP A 304 11.93 50.39 -0.08
N GLU A 305 11.88 50.27 -1.42
CA GLU A 305 11.19 51.20 -2.31
C GLU A 305 9.89 50.58 -2.85
N LEU A 306 8.79 51.32 -2.71
CA LEU A 306 7.43 50.91 -3.06
C LEU A 306 6.95 51.77 -4.22
N HIS A 307 6.77 51.16 -5.38
CA HIS A 307 6.37 51.87 -6.58
C HIS A 307 4.85 51.92 -6.73
N SER A 308 4.28 53.11 -6.63
CA SER A 308 2.93 53.40 -7.11
C SER A 308 2.99 54.00 -8.52
N GLN A 309 1.87 54.02 -9.24
CA GLN A 309 1.80 54.48 -10.64
C GLN A 309 2.38 55.88 -10.89
N ARG A 310 2.46 56.74 -9.86
CA ARG A 310 2.91 58.13 -9.98
C ARG A 310 3.93 58.55 -8.91
N VAL A 311 4.14 57.73 -7.89
CA VAL A 311 4.89 58.10 -6.67
C VAL A 311 5.64 56.88 -6.16
N THR A 312 6.88 57.06 -5.74
CA THR A 312 7.66 56.04 -5.03
C THR A 312 7.73 56.38 -3.55
N TYR A 313 7.48 55.39 -2.69
CA TYR A 313 7.63 55.52 -1.24
C TYR A 313 8.82 54.72 -0.76
N LYS A 314 9.50 55.21 0.27
CA LYS A 314 10.62 54.52 0.93
C LYS A 314 10.27 54.17 2.36
N VAL A 315 10.65 52.98 2.79
CA VAL A 315 10.42 52.50 4.17
C VAL A 315 11.53 53.04 5.05
N VAL A 316 11.16 53.85 6.05
CA VAL A 316 12.12 54.49 6.98
C VAL A 316 12.11 53.84 8.37
N GLN A 317 11.02 53.16 8.73
CA GLN A 317 10.91 52.42 9.98
C GLN A 317 9.94 51.26 9.78
N SER A 318 10.23 50.12 10.40
CA SER A 318 9.40 48.92 10.36
C SER A 318 9.58 48.18 11.68
N ASP A 319 8.50 48.00 12.42
CA ASP A 319 8.50 47.25 13.68
C ASP A 319 7.53 46.07 13.63
N SER A 320 7.13 45.53 14.79
CA SER A 320 6.19 44.41 14.80
C SER A 320 4.77 44.78 14.47
N VAL A 321 4.35 46.04 14.62
CA VAL A 321 2.95 46.50 14.58
C VAL A 321 2.66 47.43 13.40
N SER A 322 3.65 48.20 12.93
CA SER A 322 3.48 49.21 11.89
C SER A 322 4.73 49.40 11.02
N ALA A 323 4.53 50.06 9.88
CA ALA A 323 5.60 50.56 9.03
C ALA A 323 5.40 52.05 8.74
N THR A 324 6.52 52.78 8.67
CA THR A 324 6.54 54.21 8.32
C THR A 324 7.13 54.39 6.94
N PHE A 325 6.36 55.05 6.08
CA PHE A 325 6.70 55.34 4.70
C PHE A 325 6.95 56.84 4.53
N ILE A 326 7.95 57.18 3.71
CA ILE A 326 8.21 58.55 3.25
C ILE A 326 8.12 58.57 1.74
N GLN A 327 7.41 59.53 1.16
CA GLN A 327 7.42 59.73 -0.28
C GLN A 327 8.78 60.30 -0.71
N ILE A 328 9.38 59.73 -1.77
CA ILE A 328 10.59 60.29 -2.38
C ILE A 328 10.25 61.71 -2.88
N ASP A 329 11.07 62.70 -2.50
CA ASP A 329 10.87 64.15 -2.71
C ASP A 329 9.85 64.84 -1.78
N SER A 330 9.42 64.20 -0.69
CA SER A 330 8.57 64.82 0.35
C SER A 330 9.15 64.66 1.75
N THR A 331 8.76 65.55 2.67
CA THR A 331 9.05 65.43 4.12
C THR A 331 7.94 64.69 4.88
N THR A 332 6.84 64.33 4.20
CA THR A 332 5.67 63.73 4.84
C THR A 332 5.93 62.26 5.16
N LYS A 333 5.86 61.92 6.45
CA LYS A 333 5.94 60.55 6.95
C LYS A 333 4.55 60.04 7.31
N VAL A 334 4.22 58.85 6.86
CA VAL A 334 2.94 58.19 7.18
C VAL A 334 3.25 56.84 7.81
N THR A 335 2.76 56.63 9.03
CA THR A 335 2.86 55.36 9.75
C THR A 335 1.55 54.61 9.62
N LEU A 336 1.60 53.39 9.10
CA LEU A 336 0.42 52.55 8.89
C LEU A 336 0.56 51.23 9.66
N PRO A 337 -0.50 50.79 10.35
CA PRO A 337 -0.50 49.51 11.04
C PRO A 337 -0.52 48.36 10.02
N TYR A 338 0.27 47.32 10.29
CA TYR A 338 0.33 46.14 9.43
C TYR A 338 -1.03 45.46 9.27
N GLY A 339 -1.87 45.46 10.30
CA GLY A 339 -3.22 44.89 10.22
C GLY A 339 -4.05 45.51 9.09
N LEU A 340 -4.04 46.84 8.96
CA LEU A 340 -4.75 47.54 7.88
C LEU A 340 -4.14 47.25 6.50
N ILE A 341 -2.81 47.15 6.41
CA ILE A 341 -2.14 46.78 5.15
C ILE A 341 -2.56 45.35 4.72
N TYR A 342 -2.71 44.42 5.66
CA TYR A 342 -3.14 43.05 5.37
C TYR A 342 -4.62 42.91 5.01
N GLU A 343 -5.50 43.79 5.51
CA GLU A 343 -6.89 43.86 5.05
C GLU A 343 -6.95 44.31 3.58
N TRP A 344 -6.10 45.26 3.19
CA TRP A 344 -5.94 45.66 1.79
C TRP A 344 -5.43 44.51 0.91
N VAL A 345 -4.45 43.73 1.37
CA VAL A 345 -3.95 42.54 0.65
C VAL A 345 -5.07 41.51 0.42
N GLU A 346 -5.89 41.25 1.44
CA GLU A 346 -7.03 40.32 1.32
C GLU A 346 -8.05 40.76 0.28
N VAL A 347 -8.47 42.03 0.34
CA VAL A 347 -9.44 42.57 -0.61
C VAL A 347 -8.90 42.49 -2.03
N ILE A 348 -7.60 42.78 -2.22
CA ILE A 348 -6.96 42.68 -3.53
C ILE A 348 -6.96 41.24 -4.05
N ARG A 349 -6.60 40.26 -3.21
CA ARG A 349 -6.55 38.84 -3.58
C ARG A 349 -7.93 38.25 -3.87
N ASN A 350 -8.88 38.47 -2.97
CA ASN A 350 -10.21 37.87 -3.07
C ASN A 350 -11.02 38.39 -4.27
N ASN A 351 -10.60 39.50 -4.88
CA ASN A 351 -11.27 40.12 -6.02
C ASN A 351 -10.36 40.18 -7.27
N ASP A 352 -9.21 39.50 -7.26
CA ASP A 352 -8.23 39.49 -8.37
C ASP A 352 -7.83 40.88 -8.90
N PHE A 353 -7.71 41.86 -7.99
CA PHE A 353 -7.37 43.23 -8.36
C PHE A 353 -5.89 43.35 -8.76
N ASN A 354 -5.64 44.08 -9.84
CA ASN A 354 -4.28 44.36 -10.31
C ASN A 354 -3.90 45.84 -10.08
N ALA A 355 -2.66 46.20 -10.40
CA ALA A 355 -2.11 47.54 -10.19
C ALA A 355 -2.92 48.67 -10.86
N SER A 356 -3.67 48.37 -11.93
CA SER A 356 -4.51 49.34 -12.65
C SER A 356 -5.85 49.66 -11.96
N THR A 357 -6.29 48.81 -11.02
CA THR A 357 -7.54 48.99 -10.25
C THR A 357 -7.57 50.33 -9.52
N PRO A 358 -8.65 51.15 -9.62
CA PRO A 358 -8.73 52.40 -8.89
C PRO A 358 -8.61 52.20 -7.37
N THR A 359 -7.74 52.98 -6.73
CA THR A 359 -7.46 52.88 -5.28
C THR A 359 -8.74 53.03 -4.44
N ARG A 360 -9.66 53.90 -4.88
CA ARG A 360 -10.95 54.13 -4.23
C ARG A 360 -11.81 52.86 -4.13
N THR A 361 -11.81 52.02 -5.16
CA THR A 361 -12.59 50.77 -5.18
C THR A 361 -12.13 49.82 -4.08
N ILE A 362 -10.81 49.68 -3.91
CA ILE A 362 -10.21 48.82 -2.89
C ILE A 362 -10.50 49.39 -1.49
N ARG A 363 -10.31 50.70 -1.31
CA ARG A 363 -10.56 51.40 -0.06
C ARG A 363 -12.00 51.25 0.42
N ASP A 364 -12.97 51.42 -0.48
CA ASP A 364 -14.39 51.37 -0.14
C ASP A 364 -14.77 49.93 0.30
N LEU A 365 -14.20 48.89 -0.34
CA LEU A 365 -14.36 47.48 0.06
C LEU A 365 -13.73 47.15 1.42
N VAL A 366 -12.51 47.64 1.69
CA VAL A 366 -11.86 47.53 3.02
C VAL A 366 -12.68 48.26 4.08
N GLY A 367 -13.20 49.44 3.74
CA GLY A 367 -14.01 50.27 4.62
C GLY A 367 -15.28 49.60 5.15
N HIS A 368 -15.80 48.57 4.49
CA HIS A 368 -16.99 47.85 4.94
C HIS A 368 -16.74 46.92 6.14
N HIS A 369 -15.50 46.53 6.42
CA HIS A 369 -15.18 45.53 7.45
C HIS A 369 -13.98 45.87 8.34
N THR A 370 -13.20 46.90 8.01
CA THR A 370 -12.04 47.33 8.81
C THR A 370 -12.45 47.90 10.17
N GLU A 371 -11.72 47.54 11.22
CA GLU A 371 -11.85 48.14 12.56
C GLU A 371 -11.00 49.43 12.71
N TYR A 372 -10.19 49.77 11.71
CA TYR A 372 -9.33 50.95 11.71
C TYR A 372 -10.10 52.23 11.33
N SER A 373 -9.60 53.39 11.78
CA SER A 373 -10.27 54.67 11.54
C SER A 373 -10.34 55.04 10.06
N THR A 374 -11.41 55.75 9.67
CA THR A 374 -11.59 56.28 8.31
C THR A 374 -10.44 57.20 7.88
N GLN A 375 -9.81 57.88 8.85
CA GLN A 375 -8.62 58.69 8.61
C GLN A 375 -7.40 57.85 8.23
N LEU A 376 -7.17 56.70 8.88
CA LEU A 376 -6.08 55.80 8.50
C LEU A 376 -6.31 55.15 7.14
N ASN A 377 -7.55 54.73 6.85
CA ASN A 377 -7.92 54.17 5.56
C ASN A 377 -7.92 55.23 4.42
N SER A 378 -7.80 56.52 4.74
CA SER A 378 -7.66 57.59 3.74
C SER A 378 -6.26 57.70 3.13
N PHE A 379 -5.25 57.07 3.72
CA PHE A 379 -3.89 56.94 3.15
C PHE A 379 -3.84 55.83 2.08
N ASP A 380 -4.84 55.82 1.23
CA ASP A 380 -5.19 54.72 0.32
C ASP A 380 -4.10 54.48 -0.75
N SER A 381 -3.38 55.51 -1.17
CA SER A 381 -2.24 55.40 -2.09
C SER A 381 -1.04 54.66 -1.46
N HIS A 382 -0.78 54.89 -0.16
CA HIS A 382 0.29 54.23 0.58
C HIS A 382 -0.09 52.78 0.88
N LEU A 383 -1.34 52.55 1.29
CA LEU A 383 -1.89 51.22 1.55
C LEU A 383 -1.88 50.35 0.30
N LYS A 384 -2.29 50.90 -0.85
CA LYS A 384 -2.24 50.19 -2.13
C LYS A 384 -0.80 49.81 -2.52
N ALA A 385 0.14 50.75 -2.43
CA ALA A 385 1.54 50.49 -2.78
C ALA A 385 2.16 49.42 -1.86
N ALA A 386 1.93 49.54 -0.56
CA ALA A 386 2.38 48.57 0.44
C ALA A 386 1.77 47.17 0.21
N ALA A 387 0.47 47.09 -0.08
CA ALA A 387 -0.21 45.83 -0.32
C ALA A 387 0.28 45.12 -1.58
N PHE A 388 0.44 45.82 -2.70
CA PHE A 388 0.96 45.22 -3.94
C PHE A 388 2.42 44.80 -3.82
N GLU A 389 3.25 45.53 -3.08
CA GLU A 389 4.62 45.08 -2.79
C GLU A 389 4.62 43.78 -1.99
N LEU A 390 3.80 43.69 -0.93
CA LEU A 390 3.70 42.45 -0.15
C LEU A 390 3.17 41.28 -1.00
N ILE A 391 2.23 41.54 -1.91
CA ILE A 391 1.75 40.52 -2.86
C ILE A 391 2.85 40.11 -3.85
N SER A 392 3.63 41.07 -4.36
CA SER A 392 4.77 40.80 -5.26
C SER A 392 5.83 39.95 -4.55
N ARG A 393 6.13 40.24 -3.28
CA ARG A 393 7.01 39.43 -2.41
C ARG A 393 6.44 38.07 -2.07
N ASP A 394 5.12 37.94 -2.01
CA ASP A 394 4.47 36.63 -1.88
C ASP A 394 4.59 35.81 -3.16
N ASN A 395 4.57 36.45 -4.34
CA ASN A 395 4.72 35.77 -5.62
C ASN A 395 6.19 35.43 -5.96
N GLN A 396 7.17 36.18 -5.43
CA GLN A 396 8.61 35.91 -5.60
C GLN A 396 9.18 34.91 -4.58
N ASN A 397 8.49 34.66 -3.46
CA ASN A 397 8.88 33.68 -2.44
C ASN A 397 7.75 32.65 -2.27
N PHE A 398 7.75 31.61 -3.10
CA PHE A 398 6.86 30.45 -2.98
C PHE A 398 7.20 29.49 -1.81
N GLY A 399 8.03 29.90 -0.84
CA GLY A 399 8.30 29.13 0.37
C GLY A 399 8.53 30.05 1.57
N SER A 400 7.81 29.86 2.68
CA SER A 400 8.36 30.10 4.04
C SER A 400 7.42 29.81 5.21
N ASP A 401 6.10 29.63 5.03
CA ASP A 401 5.21 29.33 6.17
C ASP A 401 4.28 28.11 5.94
N SER A 402 4.46 27.35 4.86
CA SER A 402 3.64 26.15 4.62
C SER A 402 4.23 24.94 5.34
N GLN A 403 3.43 24.26 6.16
CA GLN A 403 3.84 23.00 6.81
C GLN A 403 3.97 21.83 5.81
N TYR A 404 3.54 22.00 4.56
CA TYR A 404 3.67 20.95 3.56
C TYR A 404 4.06 21.48 2.18
N LEU A 405 4.65 20.59 1.40
CA LEU A 405 5.08 20.84 0.03
C LEU A 405 4.73 19.65 -0.85
N ILE A 406 4.24 19.91 -2.06
CA ILE A 406 3.94 18.89 -3.06
C ILE A 406 4.90 19.12 -4.22
N VAL A 407 5.72 18.12 -4.53
CA VAL A 407 6.73 18.20 -5.59
C VAL A 407 6.49 17.08 -6.59
N PRO A 408 6.15 17.40 -7.85
CA PRO A 408 6.17 16.42 -8.92
C PRO A 408 7.63 16.06 -9.23
N VAL A 409 7.96 14.78 -9.17
CA VAL A 409 9.32 14.31 -9.45
C VAL A 409 9.59 14.40 -10.95
N GLY A 410 10.71 15.01 -11.33
CA GLY A 410 11.13 15.10 -12.73
C GLY A 410 11.76 13.79 -13.23
N ALA A 411 11.63 13.50 -14.52
CA ALA A 411 12.21 12.30 -15.15
C ALA A 411 13.75 12.36 -15.28
N ASP A 412 14.34 13.54 -15.09
CA ASP A 412 15.77 13.84 -15.19
C ASP A 412 16.48 13.91 -13.84
N TRP A 413 15.78 13.61 -12.74
CA TRP A 413 16.32 13.64 -11.40
C TRP A 413 17.32 12.50 -11.17
N THR A 414 18.61 12.84 -11.25
CA THR A 414 19.71 11.88 -11.20
C THR A 414 20.63 12.03 -9.99
N ASN A 415 20.48 13.09 -9.20
CA ASN A 415 21.29 13.42 -8.04
C ASN A 415 20.43 14.14 -6.97
N ARG A 416 21.03 14.51 -5.84
CA ARG A 416 20.35 15.17 -4.73
C ARG A 416 19.97 16.64 -4.97
N GLU A 417 20.44 17.26 -6.05
CA GLU A 417 20.30 18.70 -6.29
C GLU A 417 18.84 19.17 -6.34
N PRO A 418 17.88 18.44 -6.94
CA PRO A 418 16.48 18.85 -6.93
C PRO A 418 15.84 18.88 -5.55
N LEU A 419 16.41 18.20 -4.54
CA LEU A 419 15.89 18.17 -3.17
C LEU A 419 16.69 19.04 -2.22
N LEU A 420 18.02 19.07 -2.36
CA LEU A 420 18.93 19.68 -1.40
C LEU A 420 19.71 20.87 -1.96
N GLY A 421 19.76 21.05 -3.29
CA GLY A 421 20.60 22.07 -3.92
C GLY A 421 22.09 21.71 -3.92
N TYR A 422 22.94 22.72 -4.15
CA TYR A 422 24.40 22.56 -4.24
C TYR A 422 25.15 23.87 -3.97
N PRO A 423 26.41 23.82 -3.50
CA PRO A 423 27.25 25.01 -3.36
C PRO A 423 27.66 25.56 -4.74
N ASN A 424 27.62 26.89 -4.91
CA ASN A 424 27.96 27.52 -6.18
C ASN A 424 29.48 27.48 -6.44
N ALA A 425 29.90 26.76 -7.47
CA ALA A 425 31.32 26.63 -7.83
C ALA A 425 31.97 27.94 -8.30
N LEU A 426 31.19 28.90 -8.82
CA LEU A 426 31.68 30.19 -9.30
C LEU A 426 31.68 31.28 -8.22
N LYS A 427 30.85 31.10 -7.18
CA LYS A 427 30.71 32.03 -6.06
C LYS A 427 30.72 31.23 -4.75
N PRO A 428 31.91 30.98 -4.16
CA PRO A 428 32.07 30.13 -2.98
C PRO A 428 31.34 30.58 -1.71
N GLU A 429 30.68 31.73 -1.71
CA GLU A 429 29.87 32.26 -0.60
C GLU A 429 28.35 32.06 -0.84
N GLU A 430 27.95 31.47 -1.98
CA GLU A 430 26.55 31.32 -2.39
C GLU A 430 26.14 29.85 -2.48
N TYR A 431 25.03 29.50 -1.80
CA TYR A 431 24.40 28.18 -1.92
C TYR A 431 23.24 28.29 -2.88
N VAL A 432 23.22 27.43 -3.91
CA VAL A 432 22.10 27.36 -4.85
C VAL A 432 21.03 26.46 -4.22
N ARG A 433 19.97 27.09 -3.71
CA ARG A 433 18.81 26.39 -3.18
C ARG A 433 18.04 25.70 -4.32
N PRO A 434 17.40 24.55 -4.07
CA PRO A 434 16.63 23.87 -5.10
C PRO A 434 15.33 24.63 -5.41
N ASP A 435 14.97 24.70 -6.70
CA ASP A 435 13.70 25.28 -7.15
C ASP A 435 12.47 24.55 -6.59
N SER A 436 12.63 23.30 -6.12
CA SER A 436 11.56 22.52 -5.52
C SER A 436 11.06 23.08 -4.19
N GLY A 437 11.88 23.85 -3.45
CA GLY A 437 11.56 24.35 -2.10
C GLY A 437 11.70 23.30 -0.98
N VAL A 438 12.18 22.09 -1.28
CA VAL A 438 12.32 21.00 -0.29
C VAL A 438 13.29 21.35 0.83
N LEU A 439 14.44 21.94 0.48
CA LEU A 439 15.42 22.38 1.48
C LEU A 439 14.80 23.40 2.47
N ASP A 440 14.01 24.34 1.96
CA ASP A 440 13.36 25.37 2.79
C ASP A 440 12.33 24.74 3.74
N LEU A 441 11.55 23.76 3.28
CA LEU A 441 10.63 22.99 4.14
C LEU A 441 11.37 22.27 5.29
N ILE A 442 12.52 21.66 5.01
CA ILE A 442 13.30 20.93 6.04
C ILE A 442 13.89 21.91 7.06
N ILE A 443 14.39 23.07 6.61
CA ILE A 443 14.86 24.14 7.50
C ILE A 443 13.70 24.65 8.36
N GLN A 444 12.52 24.85 7.77
CA GLN A 444 11.32 25.27 8.49
C GLN A 444 10.88 24.24 9.54
N ALA A 445 10.92 22.95 9.21
CA ALA A 445 10.59 21.86 10.12
C ALA A 445 11.54 21.79 11.32
N ASN A 446 12.84 22.05 11.12
CA ASN A 446 13.81 22.17 12.20
C ASN A 446 13.53 23.38 13.12
N ASN A 447 13.03 24.50 12.55
CA ASN A 447 12.70 25.70 13.31
C ASN A 447 11.36 25.59 14.07
N HIS A 448 10.47 24.68 13.66
CA HIS A 448 9.15 24.46 14.26
C HIS A 448 8.94 22.98 14.63
N PRO A 449 9.73 22.45 15.59
CA PRO A 449 9.69 21.03 15.97
C PRO A 449 8.35 20.59 16.59
N ASP A 450 7.53 21.54 17.03
CA ASP A 450 6.21 21.34 17.63
C ASP A 450 5.07 21.15 16.60
N LEU A 451 5.37 21.30 15.30
CA LEU A 451 4.41 21.19 14.21
C LEU A 451 4.83 20.10 13.21
N PRO A 452 3.90 19.24 12.75
CA PRO A 452 4.23 18.24 11.74
C PRO A 452 4.43 18.93 10.39
N HIS A 453 5.42 18.44 9.63
CA HIS A 453 5.74 18.91 8.29
C HIS A 453 5.68 17.75 7.30
N PHE A 454 5.21 18.02 6.08
CA PHE A 454 4.95 16.96 5.09
C PHE A 454 5.54 17.28 3.71
N LEU A 455 6.31 16.34 3.17
CA LEU A 455 6.77 16.38 1.79
C LEU A 455 6.02 15.32 0.98
N ILE A 456 5.24 15.74 -0.01
CA ILE A 456 4.60 14.84 -0.96
C ILE A 456 5.44 14.80 -2.24
N LEU A 457 5.99 13.64 -2.57
CA LEU A 457 6.69 13.39 -3.84
C LEU A 457 5.73 12.71 -4.80
N ASP A 458 5.17 13.48 -5.72
CA ASP A 458 4.23 12.95 -6.72
C ASP A 458 5.00 12.26 -7.84
N GLU A 459 4.55 11.08 -8.25
CA GLU A 459 5.22 10.23 -9.25
C GLU A 459 6.67 9.91 -8.88
N MET A 460 6.88 9.50 -7.63
CA MET A 460 8.20 9.23 -7.04
C MET A 460 9.07 8.29 -7.89
N ASN A 461 8.45 7.35 -8.62
CA ASN A 461 9.08 6.37 -9.49
C ASN A 461 9.40 6.85 -10.92
N LEU A 462 9.10 8.10 -11.26
CA LEU A 462 9.44 8.67 -12.57
C LEU A 462 10.96 8.72 -12.79
N SER A 463 11.71 8.89 -11.69
CA SER A 463 13.18 8.80 -11.65
C SER A 463 13.65 7.70 -10.70
N HIS A 464 14.93 7.31 -10.81
CA HIS A 464 15.54 6.35 -9.89
C HIS A 464 15.64 6.94 -8.47
N VAL A 465 14.68 6.60 -7.60
CA VAL A 465 14.60 7.09 -6.22
C VAL A 465 15.91 6.97 -5.46
N GLU A 466 16.62 5.84 -5.60
CA GLU A 466 17.89 5.63 -4.90
C GLU A 466 18.97 6.66 -5.23
N ARG A 467 18.86 7.38 -6.36
CA ARG A 467 19.87 8.36 -6.77
C ARG A 467 19.59 9.73 -6.17
N TYR A 468 18.39 10.26 -6.40
CA TYR A 468 18.06 11.60 -5.94
C TYR A 468 17.71 11.65 -4.45
N PHE A 469 17.27 10.52 -3.88
CA PHE A 469 16.85 10.39 -2.49
C PHE A 469 17.92 9.72 -1.61
N ALA A 470 19.14 9.53 -2.13
CA ALA A 470 20.21 8.77 -1.48
C ALA A 470 20.54 9.28 -0.07
N ASP A 471 20.71 10.59 0.11
CA ASP A 471 21.07 11.18 1.41
C ASP A 471 19.98 10.92 2.47
N PHE A 472 18.69 10.98 2.10
CA PHE A 472 17.58 10.69 3.01
C PHE A 472 17.58 9.21 3.42
N LEU A 473 17.79 8.29 2.48
CA LEU A 473 17.88 6.86 2.79
C LEU A 473 19.06 6.56 3.74
N SER A 474 20.19 7.25 3.54
CA SER A 474 21.36 7.13 4.40
C SER A 474 21.10 7.63 5.81
N VAL A 475 20.47 8.81 5.95
CA VAL A 475 20.15 9.39 7.26
C VAL A 475 19.12 8.56 8.01
N MET A 476 18.15 7.97 7.32
CA MET A 476 17.20 7.02 7.93
C MET A 476 17.88 5.76 8.49
N GLU A 477 19.12 5.45 8.11
CA GLU A 477 19.92 4.35 8.68
C GLU A 477 20.80 4.80 9.84
N SER A 478 21.52 5.93 9.66
CA SER A 478 22.58 6.34 10.57
C SER A 478 22.14 7.37 11.63
N ASN A 479 21.01 8.05 11.42
CA ASN A 479 20.60 9.24 12.18
C ASN A 479 21.64 10.38 12.17
N GLU A 480 22.52 10.41 11.17
CA GLU A 480 23.51 11.48 10.98
C GLU A 480 22.92 12.70 10.25
N GLU A 481 23.63 13.82 10.27
CA GLU A 481 23.25 15.02 9.51
C GLU A 481 23.77 14.95 8.08
N ILE A 482 23.02 15.50 7.13
CA ILE A 482 23.41 15.56 5.72
C ILE A 482 24.43 16.70 5.54
N PRO A 483 25.67 16.43 5.12
CA PRO A 483 26.63 17.49 4.82
C PRO A 483 26.26 18.18 3.50
N LEU A 484 25.94 19.48 3.58
CA LEU A 484 25.64 20.31 2.42
C LEU A 484 26.90 20.99 1.88
N TYR A 485 27.74 21.54 2.76
CA TYR A 485 29.00 22.20 2.43
C TYR A 485 29.95 22.24 3.66
N ALA A 486 31.17 22.77 3.50
CA ALA A 486 32.18 22.81 4.58
C ALA A 486 31.88 23.88 5.65
N GLU A 487 32.02 23.51 6.93
CA GLU A 487 31.80 24.42 8.08
C GLU A 487 32.67 25.69 8.00
N GLY A 488 32.08 26.84 8.36
CA GLY A 488 32.78 28.14 8.38
C GLY A 488 32.55 29.05 7.17
N THR A 489 31.71 28.64 6.21
CA THR A 489 31.25 29.49 5.10
C THR A 489 29.83 30.03 5.40
N GLU A 490 29.66 31.36 5.41
CA GLU A 490 28.34 31.99 5.60
C GLU A 490 27.59 31.97 4.27
N GLN A 491 26.54 31.16 4.16
CA GLN A 491 25.83 30.95 2.90
C GLN A 491 24.34 31.21 3.04
N ASN A 492 23.93 32.47 2.85
CA ASN A 492 22.53 32.90 2.63
C ASN A 492 21.46 32.18 3.48
N GLY A 493 21.74 31.85 4.75
CA GLY A 493 20.80 31.18 5.66
C GLY A 493 20.60 29.67 5.47
N VAL A 494 21.42 28.98 4.68
CA VAL A 494 21.46 27.50 4.59
C VAL A 494 22.50 26.97 5.58
N PRO A 495 22.23 25.90 6.36
CA PRO A 495 23.21 25.35 7.28
C PRO A 495 24.25 24.47 6.57
N ALA A 496 25.49 24.42 7.08
CA ALA A 496 26.54 23.55 6.52
C ALA A 496 26.18 22.05 6.60
N ARG A 497 25.45 21.68 7.66
CA ARG A 497 24.89 20.35 7.87
C ARG A 497 23.39 20.45 8.11
N LEU A 498 22.63 19.60 7.43
CA LEU A 498 21.18 19.57 7.52
C LEU A 498 20.74 18.35 8.32
N LYS A 499 20.12 18.60 9.48
CA LYS A 499 19.44 17.57 10.24
C LYS A 499 18.07 17.29 9.61
N VAL A 500 17.76 16.02 9.32
CA VAL A 500 16.39 15.61 8.97
C VAL A 500 15.58 15.53 10.26
N PRO A 501 14.56 16.37 10.47
CA PRO A 501 13.89 16.43 11.76
C PRO A 501 12.81 15.34 11.87
N SER A 502 12.53 14.88 13.08
CA SER A 502 11.59 13.79 13.35
C SER A 502 10.12 14.15 13.08
N ASN A 503 9.82 15.45 13.00
CA ASN A 503 8.50 15.97 12.63
C ASN A 503 8.30 16.10 11.10
N LEU A 504 9.25 15.62 10.28
CA LEU A 504 9.12 15.58 8.81
C LEU A 504 8.64 14.21 8.34
N PHE A 505 7.51 14.19 7.65
CA PHE A 505 6.92 13.00 7.04
C PHE A 505 6.96 13.13 5.52
N ILE A 506 7.30 12.04 4.83
CA ILE A 506 7.49 11.98 3.38
C ILE A 506 6.52 10.97 2.79
N ILE A 507 5.70 11.41 1.85
CA ILE A 507 4.67 10.61 1.19
C ILE A 507 4.99 10.55 -0.30
N GLY A 508 5.48 9.42 -0.79
CA GLY A 508 5.68 9.16 -2.21
C GLY A 508 4.43 8.56 -2.85
N THR A 509 4.04 9.03 -4.04
CA THR A 509 2.97 8.41 -4.84
C THR A 509 3.56 7.75 -6.08
N VAL A 510 2.98 6.61 -6.47
CA VAL A 510 3.57 5.71 -7.47
C VAL A 510 2.48 5.13 -8.35
N ASN A 511 2.61 5.34 -9.66
CA ASN A 511 1.77 4.74 -10.68
C ASN A 511 2.38 3.41 -11.13
N ILE A 512 1.62 2.31 -11.10
CA ILE A 512 2.08 0.95 -11.44
C ILE A 512 1.92 0.64 -12.94
N ASP A 513 1.14 1.45 -13.64
CA ASP A 513 0.61 1.25 -14.99
C ASP A 513 1.46 1.90 -16.11
N GLU A 514 2.53 2.62 -15.77
CA GLU A 514 3.42 3.29 -16.74
C GLU A 514 4.88 2.83 -16.64
N THR A 515 5.67 3.15 -17.68
CA THR A 515 7.11 2.88 -17.85
C THR A 515 7.94 3.49 -16.71
N THR A 516 8.01 2.80 -15.57
CA THR A 516 8.57 3.37 -14.35
C THR A 516 9.62 2.48 -13.73
N ASN A 517 10.56 3.10 -13.02
CA ASN A 517 11.67 2.41 -12.40
C ASN A 517 11.17 1.62 -11.18
N MET A 518 11.52 0.33 -11.10
CA MET A 518 11.25 -0.45 -9.89
C MET A 518 12.06 0.10 -8.72
N PHE A 519 11.46 0.14 -7.53
CA PHE A 519 12.19 0.44 -6.31
C PHE A 519 13.10 -0.72 -5.94
N SER A 520 14.27 -0.37 -5.41
CA SER A 520 15.13 -1.36 -4.80
C SER A 520 14.57 -1.81 -3.44
N PRO A 521 15.04 -2.97 -2.94
CA PRO A 521 14.76 -3.39 -1.57
C PRO A 521 15.16 -2.32 -0.54
N LYS A 522 16.25 -1.56 -0.78
CA LYS A 522 16.70 -0.52 0.16
C LYS A 522 15.65 0.57 0.38
N VAL A 523 14.94 0.97 -0.66
CA VAL A 523 13.86 1.97 -0.52
C VAL A 523 12.67 1.34 0.20
N LEU A 524 12.27 0.13 -0.21
CA LEU A 524 11.11 -0.57 0.32
C LEU A 524 11.25 -0.94 1.81
N ASP A 525 12.44 -1.32 2.26
CA ASP A 525 12.71 -1.66 3.67
C ASP A 525 12.51 -0.45 4.60
N ARG A 526 12.77 0.77 4.09
CA ARG A 526 12.70 2.04 4.84
C ARG A 526 11.34 2.71 4.75
N ALA A 527 10.46 2.27 3.85
CA ALA A 527 9.13 2.81 3.67
C ALA A 527 8.05 1.89 4.25
N ASN A 528 6.89 2.46 4.58
CA ASN A 528 5.64 1.72 4.61
C ASN A 528 5.00 1.78 3.21
N THR A 529 4.56 0.65 2.65
CA THR A 529 3.94 0.62 1.32
C THR A 529 2.45 0.31 1.41
N ILE A 530 1.61 1.14 0.80
CA ILE A 530 0.15 0.97 0.76
C ILE A 530 -0.29 0.90 -0.70
N GLU A 531 -0.87 -0.24 -1.06
CA GLU A 531 -1.44 -0.46 -2.39
C GLU A 531 -2.92 -0.02 -2.43
N PHE A 532 -3.23 0.89 -3.36
CA PHE A 532 -4.57 1.35 -3.69
C PHE A 532 -5.17 0.43 -4.73
N ARG A 533 -6.16 -0.35 -4.30
CA ARG A 533 -6.95 -1.20 -5.18
C ARG A 533 -8.31 -0.55 -5.37
N VAL A 534 -8.68 -0.36 -6.63
CA VAL A 534 -10.01 0.13 -6.99
C VAL A 534 -10.88 -1.08 -7.32
N THR A 535 -11.96 -1.27 -6.58
CA THR A 535 -12.95 -2.32 -6.87
C THR A 535 -13.95 -1.85 -7.93
N GLN A 536 -14.60 -2.80 -8.61
CA GLN A 536 -15.64 -2.47 -9.60
C GLN A 536 -16.82 -1.71 -8.96
N ASP A 537 -17.15 -2.04 -7.72
CA ASP A 537 -18.25 -1.41 -6.98
C ASP A 537 -17.91 0.06 -6.62
N GLU A 538 -16.71 0.32 -6.11
CA GLU A 538 -16.23 1.69 -5.83
C GLU A 538 -16.20 2.55 -7.10
N MET A 539 -15.74 1.97 -8.22
CA MET A 539 -15.73 2.68 -9.51
C MET A 539 -17.15 3.00 -10.00
N LYS A 540 -18.10 2.08 -9.82
CA LYS A 540 -19.50 2.27 -10.20
C LYS A 540 -20.19 3.33 -9.35
N GLU A 541 -19.91 3.35 -8.04
CA GLU A 541 -20.39 4.37 -7.12
C GLU A 541 -19.83 5.76 -7.47
N PHE A 542 -18.52 5.84 -7.75
CA PHE A 542 -17.87 7.09 -8.17
C PHE A 542 -18.48 7.64 -9.46
N LEU A 543 -18.62 6.81 -10.50
CA LEU A 543 -19.20 7.21 -11.79
C LEU A 543 -20.69 7.58 -11.66
N GLY A 544 -21.41 6.99 -10.69
CA GLY A 544 -22.80 7.31 -10.39
C GLY A 544 -23.00 8.64 -9.63
N ASN A 545 -21.97 9.12 -8.92
CA ASN A 545 -22.04 10.27 -8.02
C ASN A 545 -20.91 11.28 -8.26
N ILE A 546 -20.65 11.64 -9.52
CA ILE A 546 -19.63 12.65 -9.87
C ILE A 546 -20.05 14.00 -9.29
N ARG A 547 -19.40 14.40 -8.19
CA ARG A 547 -19.55 15.71 -7.54
C ARG A 547 -18.20 16.41 -7.50
N GLY A 548 -18.23 17.74 -7.53
CA GLY A 548 -17.02 18.53 -7.31
C GLY A 548 -16.42 18.25 -5.93
N ILE A 549 -15.10 18.16 -5.87
CA ILE A 549 -14.34 18.02 -4.62
C ILE A 549 -14.07 19.42 -4.08
N ASN A 550 -14.37 19.65 -2.80
CA ASN A 550 -14.08 20.92 -2.13
C ASN A 550 -12.93 20.75 -1.14
N MET A 551 -11.70 20.71 -1.64
CA MET A 551 -10.49 20.53 -0.83
C MET A 551 -10.33 21.64 0.22
N ASP A 552 -10.74 22.87 -0.09
CA ASP A 552 -10.59 24.03 0.80
C ASP A 552 -11.34 23.85 2.12
N ALA A 553 -12.43 23.08 2.13
CA ALA A 553 -13.20 22.79 3.34
C ALA A 553 -12.46 21.88 4.35
N LEU A 554 -11.39 21.19 3.93
CA LEU A 554 -10.52 20.39 4.82
C LEU A 554 -9.55 21.26 5.62
N THR A 555 -9.21 22.42 5.06
CA THR A 555 -8.11 23.25 5.53
C THR A 555 -8.15 23.52 7.04
N GLY A 556 -7.14 23.02 7.76
CA GLY A 556 -6.95 23.23 9.19
C GLY A 556 -8.02 22.62 10.09
N LYS A 557 -8.92 21.76 9.58
CA LYS A 557 -9.98 21.13 10.38
C LYS A 557 -9.43 20.17 11.44
N GLY A 558 -8.30 19.55 11.16
CA GLY A 558 -7.54 18.70 12.08
C GLY A 558 -6.36 19.41 12.73
N ALA A 559 -6.19 20.73 12.58
CA ALA A 559 -5.02 21.43 13.12
C ALA A 559 -4.89 21.31 14.65
N GLY A 560 -6.02 21.22 15.38
CA GLY A 560 -6.01 20.95 16.83
C GLY A 560 -5.48 19.58 17.22
N MET A 561 -5.38 18.66 16.26
CA MET A 561 -4.92 17.28 16.42
C MET A 561 -3.43 17.10 16.08
N ALA A 562 -2.81 18.11 15.45
CA ALA A 562 -1.43 18.05 14.96
C ALA A 562 -0.41 17.72 16.06
N LYS A 563 -0.59 18.28 17.26
CA LYS A 563 0.28 18.02 18.41
C LYS A 563 0.14 16.58 18.92
N SER A 564 -1.09 16.08 19.07
CA SER A 564 -1.37 14.68 19.45
C SER A 564 -0.75 13.71 18.45
N PHE A 565 -0.90 14.00 17.16
CA PHE A 565 -0.30 13.22 16.09
C PHE A 565 1.23 13.13 16.21
N LEU A 566 1.91 14.25 16.48
CA LEU A 566 3.37 14.26 16.69
C LEU A 566 3.81 13.57 17.97
N GLU A 567 3.03 13.61 19.04
CA GLU A 567 3.37 12.93 20.30
C GLU A 567 3.28 11.41 20.18
N MET A 568 2.49 10.90 19.22
CA MET A 568 2.34 9.47 18.95
C MET A 568 3.35 8.93 17.93
N ALA A 569 3.77 9.76 16.97
CA ALA A 569 4.75 9.41 15.95
C ALA A 569 6.19 9.46 16.50
#